data_AF-A0A497F1I5-F1
#
_entry.id   AF-A0A497F1I5-F1
#
_cell.length_a   1.000
_cell.length_b   1.000
_cell.length_c   1.000
_cell.angle_alpha   90.00
_cell.angle_beta   90.00
_cell.angle_gamma   90.00
#
_symmetry.space_group_name_H-M   'P 1'
#
loop_
_entity.id
_entity.type
_entity.pdbx_description
1 polymer ?
#
loop_
_entity_poly.entity_id
_entity_poly.type
_entity_poly.pdbx_seq_one_letter_code
_entity_poly.pdbx_strand_id
1 'polypeptide(L)'
;MKAKVVLDVADKATLIPKIYEIAALNARFITITCSDLGEFFELVYFFEKDSDIIGVRARIKKGESPPSITSIYPCAFLAENEIKDMFKLDFAGLNPDVGGVLLRTSETETLLKPTTGIQPPLFRATAKCFENCPAKVDVPRYVRYISEGKFKEALETILETNPLPAICGRVCFAPCEEACRQAKKEEPISIRALKRFVADIVGISPREVTRNKPTGKRVAVVGAGPAGITAAYYLGLLGHSVTVFDELPKPGGMMFVGIPKYRLPKDVMWAEIEARFKEANVEFRPNVRVEDLDDVFNQGFDAIFVATGAHKGAKLGIEGEDHPRVMDVLDLLREVNLHNKHPRVGDKVLVIGGGNSAMDAARVSLRLGAREVWVYYRRTRKEMPATPSEVKAAEAEGVKFEFLVAPSRIVDGREDKVRIEFIRMRLGAPDASGRAHPEPIPGSEFIVEADTVIKAIGQVVVVPQGFKLNLDKRGRIITNPDTLETSRPSVFAGGDAVLGPSSVIESIATGRKAASAIDKYLGGSGLPEPTLKLEYVPRAIPEVVLEMKKIHPPELPVESRIKSFDEVELCYSKEDAIKEASRCWRCDWYE
;
A
#
# COMPACT_ATOMS: atom_id res chain seq x y z
N MET A 1 -24.48 20.07 -29.44
CA MET A 1 -25.08 21.41 -29.44
C MET A 1 -24.15 22.33 -30.20
N LYS A 2 -24.59 22.92 -31.31
CA LYS A 2 -23.76 23.86 -32.09
C LYS A 2 -23.89 25.23 -31.42
N ALA A 3 -22.88 25.66 -30.67
CA ALA A 3 -22.82 27.02 -30.13
C ALA A 3 -22.85 28.00 -31.31
N LYS A 4 -23.85 28.87 -31.35
CA LYS A 4 -24.03 29.84 -32.42
C LYS A 4 -23.23 31.10 -32.05
N VAL A 5 -21.97 31.17 -32.47
CA VAL A 5 -21.16 32.37 -32.26
C VAL A 5 -21.71 33.49 -33.15
N VAL A 6 -22.46 34.40 -32.56
CA VAL A 6 -22.83 35.67 -33.21
C VAL A 6 -21.65 36.61 -33.01
N LEU A 7 -20.89 36.86 -34.07
CA LEU A 7 -19.81 37.84 -34.08
C LEU A 7 -20.39 39.19 -34.49
N ASP A 8 -20.56 40.08 -33.52
CA ASP A 8 -20.91 41.47 -33.82
C ASP A 8 -19.63 42.31 -33.95
N VAL A 9 -19.58 43.17 -34.97
CA VAL A 9 -18.39 43.99 -35.27
C VAL A 9 -18.61 45.36 -34.66
N ALA A 10 -17.84 45.66 -33.61
CA ALA A 10 -17.79 46.99 -33.02
C ALA A 10 -16.52 47.71 -33.46
N ASP A 11 -16.65 48.99 -33.80
CA ASP A 11 -15.52 49.91 -33.78
C ASP A 11 -15.31 50.47 -32.37
N LYS A 12 -14.23 51.24 -32.18
CA LYS A 12 -13.91 51.84 -30.88
C LYS A 12 -15.06 52.66 -30.27
N ALA A 13 -15.90 53.30 -31.10
CA ALA A 13 -17.01 54.14 -30.65
C ALA A 13 -18.25 53.32 -30.26
N THR A 14 -18.44 52.15 -30.87
CA THR A 14 -19.62 51.30 -30.67
C THR A 14 -19.41 50.16 -29.69
N LEU A 15 -18.17 49.91 -29.25
CA LEU A 15 -17.83 48.84 -28.30
C LEU A 15 -18.63 48.94 -26.99
N ILE A 16 -18.61 50.07 -26.30
CA ILE A 16 -19.29 50.24 -25.01
C ILE A 16 -20.82 50.12 -25.14
N PRO A 17 -21.49 50.82 -26.08
CA PRO A 17 -22.91 50.60 -26.35
C PRO A 17 -23.26 49.12 -26.57
N LYS A 18 -22.42 48.40 -27.32
CA LYS A 18 -22.63 46.97 -27.58
C LYS A 18 -22.51 46.12 -26.31
N ILE A 19 -21.52 46.40 -25.48
CA ILE A 19 -21.37 45.68 -24.20
C ILE A 19 -22.55 45.96 -23.26
N TYR A 20 -23.14 47.16 -23.29
CA TYR A 20 -24.40 47.45 -22.58
C TYR A 20 -25.59 46.64 -23.11
N GLU A 21 -25.73 46.49 -24.43
CA GLU A 21 -26.75 45.60 -25.02
C GLU A 21 -26.59 44.16 -24.53
N ILE A 22 -25.35 43.65 -24.51
CA ILE A 22 -25.04 42.30 -24.01
C ILE A 22 -25.33 42.17 -22.50
N ALA A 23 -24.97 43.18 -21.71
CA ALA A 23 -25.26 43.21 -20.28
C ALA A 23 -26.78 43.25 -19.99
N ALA A 24 -27.56 43.97 -20.78
CA ALA A 24 -29.02 44.02 -20.67
C ALA A 24 -29.70 42.65 -20.91
N LEU A 25 -29.03 41.74 -21.62
CA LEU A 25 -29.48 40.35 -21.79
C LEU A 25 -29.17 39.46 -20.57
N ASN A 26 -28.56 39.99 -19.50
CA ASN A 26 -28.01 39.23 -18.38
C ASN A 26 -26.99 38.17 -18.82
N ALA A 27 -26.14 38.51 -19.80
CA ALA A 27 -25.03 37.65 -20.20
C ALA A 27 -23.87 37.76 -19.18
N ARG A 28 -23.08 36.70 -19.02
CA ARG A 28 -21.90 36.67 -18.14
C ARG A 28 -20.63 36.85 -18.97
N PHE A 29 -19.74 37.75 -18.56
CA PHE A 29 -18.40 37.83 -19.16
C PHE A 29 -17.57 36.58 -18.86
N ILE A 30 -16.93 36.03 -19.90
CA ILE A 30 -16.06 34.85 -19.81
C ILE A 30 -14.59 35.28 -19.85
N THR A 31 -14.17 35.88 -20.97
CA THR A 31 -12.78 36.27 -21.23
C THR A 31 -12.68 37.21 -22.45
N ILE A 32 -11.50 37.78 -22.69
CA ILE A 32 -11.14 38.52 -23.90
C ILE A 32 -9.88 37.90 -24.50
N THR A 33 -9.81 37.81 -25.83
CA THR A 33 -8.58 37.46 -26.55
C THR A 33 -8.09 38.65 -27.36
N CYS A 34 -6.76 38.83 -27.43
CA CYS A 34 -6.12 39.79 -28.32
C CYS A 34 -5.25 39.07 -29.36
N SER A 35 -5.26 39.56 -30.59
CA SER A 35 -4.36 39.11 -31.67
C SER A 35 -3.78 40.31 -32.39
N ASP A 36 -2.46 40.29 -32.63
CA ASP A 36 -1.77 41.30 -33.42
C ASP A 36 -1.87 40.94 -34.91
N LEU A 37 -2.53 41.79 -35.70
CA LEU A 37 -2.72 41.63 -37.13
C LEU A 37 -1.82 42.57 -37.95
N GLY A 38 -0.72 43.07 -37.37
CA GLY A 38 0.20 44.00 -38.01
C GLY A 38 -0.19 45.45 -37.73
N GLU A 39 -1.11 46.03 -38.51
CA GLU A 39 -1.55 47.43 -38.33
C GLU A 39 -2.62 47.62 -37.23
N PHE A 40 -3.28 46.52 -36.84
CA PHE A 40 -4.39 46.51 -35.89
C PHE A 40 -4.22 45.41 -34.84
N PHE A 41 -4.76 45.64 -33.65
CA PHE A 41 -5.11 44.59 -32.71
C PHE A 41 -6.56 44.17 -32.93
N GLU A 42 -6.82 42.87 -32.98
CA GLU A 42 -8.17 42.32 -32.89
C GLU A 42 -8.43 41.89 -31.44
N LEU A 43 -9.46 42.48 -30.84
CA LEU A 43 -9.98 42.11 -29.54
C LEU A 43 -11.29 41.35 -29.74
N VAL A 44 -11.45 40.21 -29.09
CA VAL A 44 -12.72 39.46 -29.07
C VAL A 44 -13.13 39.21 -27.64
N TYR A 45 -14.24 39.82 -27.22
CA TYR A 45 -14.84 39.63 -25.91
C TYR A 45 -15.87 38.50 -25.98
N PHE A 46 -15.78 37.55 -25.06
CA PHE A 46 -16.67 36.39 -25.01
C PHE A 46 -17.60 36.48 -23.80
N PHE A 47 -18.88 36.27 -24.06
CA PHE A 47 -19.95 36.27 -23.07
C PHE A 47 -20.78 35.00 -23.18
N GLU A 48 -21.39 34.58 -22.08
CA GLU A 48 -22.30 33.44 -22.02
C GLU A 48 -23.71 33.88 -21.68
N LYS A 49 -24.69 33.39 -22.44
CA LYS A 49 -26.11 33.51 -22.12
C LYS A 49 -26.82 32.19 -22.42
N ASP A 50 -27.48 31.60 -21.43
CA ASP A 50 -28.28 30.38 -21.57
C ASP A 50 -27.54 29.23 -22.32
N SER A 51 -26.24 29.06 -22.04
CA SER A 51 -25.31 28.11 -22.68
C SER A 51 -24.87 28.45 -24.11
N ASP A 52 -25.30 29.59 -24.67
CA ASP A 52 -24.78 30.15 -25.92
C ASP A 52 -23.63 31.13 -25.66
N ILE A 53 -22.62 31.11 -26.54
CA ILE A 53 -21.47 32.02 -26.49
C ILE A 53 -21.67 33.15 -27.48
N ILE A 54 -21.61 34.38 -26.98
CA ILE A 54 -21.71 35.62 -27.76
C ILE A 54 -20.32 36.24 -27.85
N GLY A 55 -19.86 36.55 -29.07
CA GLY A 55 -18.56 37.16 -29.31
C GLY A 55 -18.70 38.59 -29.81
N VAL A 56 -18.12 39.57 -29.11
CA VAL A 56 -18.05 40.95 -29.60
C VAL A 56 -16.62 41.20 -30.07
N ARG A 57 -16.45 41.43 -31.38
CA ARG A 57 -15.14 41.68 -31.99
C ARG A 57 -14.95 43.17 -32.19
N ALA A 58 -13.80 43.68 -31.73
CA ALA A 58 -13.35 45.04 -31.98
C ALA A 58 -11.97 45.04 -32.64
N ARG A 59 -11.78 45.92 -33.64
CA ARG A 59 -10.46 46.15 -34.25
C ARG A 59 -9.94 47.51 -33.84
N ILE A 60 -8.76 47.51 -33.22
CA ILE A 60 -8.14 48.71 -32.66
C ILE A 60 -6.85 48.99 -33.42
N LYS A 61 -6.72 50.19 -33.97
CA LYS A 61 -5.50 50.59 -34.67
C LYS A 61 -4.35 50.72 -33.66
N LYS A 62 -3.14 50.29 -34.01
CA LYS A 62 -1.97 50.46 -33.13
C LYS A 62 -1.76 51.94 -32.79
N GLY A 63 -1.55 52.24 -31.50
CA GLY A 63 -1.45 53.60 -30.97
C GLY A 63 -2.77 54.19 -30.48
N GLU A 64 -3.91 53.52 -30.70
CA GLU A 64 -5.19 53.90 -30.09
C GLU A 64 -5.46 53.11 -28.81
N SER A 65 -6.10 53.78 -27.85
CA SER A 65 -6.62 53.13 -26.65
C SER A 65 -8.11 52.80 -26.78
N PRO A 66 -8.54 51.52 -26.74
CA PRO A 66 -9.96 51.17 -26.69
C PRO A 66 -10.55 51.49 -25.32
N PRO A 67 -11.86 51.77 -25.20
CA PRO A 67 -12.50 51.91 -23.90
C PRO A 67 -12.53 50.57 -23.15
N SER A 68 -12.25 50.60 -21.85
CA SER A 68 -12.36 49.46 -20.94
C SER A 68 -13.81 49.14 -20.63
N ILE A 69 -14.15 47.85 -20.56
CA ILE A 69 -15.51 47.41 -20.21
C ILE A 69 -15.70 47.20 -18.70
N THR A 70 -14.69 47.52 -17.88
CA THR A 70 -14.66 47.24 -16.44
C THR A 70 -15.78 47.90 -15.64
N SER A 71 -16.29 49.04 -16.11
CA SER A 71 -17.46 49.71 -15.52
C SER A 71 -18.76 48.90 -15.66
N ILE A 72 -18.83 47.99 -16.64
CA ILE A 72 -19.98 47.12 -16.90
C ILE A 72 -19.71 45.72 -16.34
N TYR A 73 -18.51 45.19 -16.57
CA TYR A 73 -18.05 43.90 -16.06
C TYR A 73 -16.74 44.07 -15.28
N PRO A 74 -16.79 44.26 -13.96
CA PRO A 74 -15.59 44.52 -13.15
C PRO A 74 -14.49 43.46 -13.28
N CYS A 75 -14.87 42.19 -13.50
CA CYS A 75 -13.94 41.08 -13.69
C CYS A 75 -13.12 41.16 -15.00
N ALA A 76 -13.56 41.94 -15.99
CA ALA A 76 -12.80 42.15 -17.23
C ALA A 76 -11.45 42.85 -16.99
N PHE A 77 -11.29 43.51 -15.84
CA PHE A 77 -10.07 44.22 -15.47
C PHE A 77 -8.83 43.33 -15.55
N LEU A 78 -8.93 42.08 -15.06
CA LEU A 78 -7.81 41.16 -15.06
C LEU A 78 -7.33 40.86 -16.48
N ALA A 79 -8.26 40.58 -17.39
CA ALA A 79 -7.95 40.18 -18.75
C ALA A 79 -7.55 41.36 -19.64
N GLU A 80 -8.19 42.54 -19.49
CA GLU A 80 -7.76 43.76 -20.18
C GLU A 80 -6.38 44.23 -19.68
N ASN A 81 -6.08 44.09 -18.39
CA ASN A 81 -4.77 44.43 -17.83
C ASN A 81 -3.68 43.46 -18.33
N GLU A 82 -3.97 42.15 -18.45
CA GLU A 82 -3.04 41.19 -19.03
C GLU A 82 -2.73 41.49 -20.50
N ILE A 83 -3.75 41.85 -21.30
CA ILE A 83 -3.55 42.27 -22.70
C ILE A 83 -2.72 43.55 -22.79
N LYS A 84 -2.96 44.53 -21.90
CA LYS A 84 -2.13 45.73 -21.82
C LYS A 84 -0.66 45.37 -21.58
N ASP A 85 -0.38 44.45 -20.67
CA ASP A 85 0.99 44.06 -20.35
C ASP A 85 1.67 43.29 -21.49
N MET A 86 0.95 42.36 -22.13
CA MET A 86 1.47 41.50 -23.20
C MET A 86 1.62 42.23 -24.54
N PHE A 87 0.61 42.99 -24.95
CA PHE A 87 0.53 43.61 -26.28
C PHE A 87 0.88 45.10 -26.27
N LYS A 88 1.13 45.68 -25.09
CA LYS A 88 1.37 47.13 -24.90
C LYS A 88 0.20 47.96 -25.43
N LEU A 89 -1.03 47.46 -25.29
CA LEU A 89 -2.28 48.12 -25.68
C LEU A 89 -2.95 48.75 -24.45
N ASP A 90 -2.89 50.07 -24.31
CA ASP A 90 -3.52 50.78 -23.20
C ASP A 90 -5.04 50.87 -23.37
N PHE A 91 -5.81 50.53 -22.34
CA PHE A 91 -7.27 50.69 -22.32
C PHE A 91 -7.67 52.01 -21.61
N ALA A 92 -8.56 52.78 -22.22
CA ALA A 92 -9.09 54.01 -21.65
C ALA A 92 -10.14 53.70 -20.57
N GLY A 93 -10.00 54.28 -19.37
CA GLY A 93 -10.91 54.01 -18.26
C GLY A 93 -10.67 52.67 -17.55
N LEU A 94 -9.53 52.03 -17.79
CA LEU A 94 -9.09 50.81 -17.08
C LEU A 94 -8.68 51.15 -15.65
N ASN A 95 -9.65 51.35 -14.76
CA ASN A 95 -9.48 51.54 -13.32
C ASN A 95 -10.74 51.06 -12.61
N PRO A 96 -10.69 50.07 -11.70
CA PRO A 96 -11.82 49.76 -10.85
C PRO A 96 -11.94 50.81 -9.73
N ASP A 97 -12.48 51.99 -10.02
CA ASP A 97 -12.85 52.92 -8.94
C ASP A 97 -14.19 52.50 -8.32
N VAL A 98 -14.12 51.51 -7.43
CA VAL A 98 -15.25 51.07 -6.59
C VAL A 98 -15.19 51.80 -5.25
N GLY A 99 -15.15 53.14 -5.29
CA GLY A 99 -15.12 53.98 -4.08
C GLY A 99 -13.84 53.83 -3.25
N GLY A 100 -12.71 53.53 -3.90
CA GLY A 100 -11.40 53.45 -3.25
C GLY A 100 -11.01 52.14 -2.55
N VAL A 101 -11.74 51.03 -2.73
CA VAL A 101 -11.45 49.74 -2.07
C VAL A 101 -10.55 48.80 -2.89
N LEU A 102 -10.40 49.02 -4.21
CA LEU A 102 -9.44 48.29 -5.05
C LEU A 102 -8.53 49.28 -5.80
N LEU A 103 -7.63 49.91 -5.04
CA LEU A 103 -6.41 50.61 -5.48
C LEU A 103 -6.58 51.96 -6.23
N ARG A 104 -6.12 53.03 -5.58
CA ARG A 104 -5.40 54.13 -6.23
C ARG A 104 -3.90 53.86 -6.07
N THR A 105 -3.13 53.99 -7.15
CA THR A 105 -1.92 54.85 -7.17
C THR A 105 -1.40 54.99 -8.60
N SER A 106 -1.09 56.23 -8.95
CA SER A 106 -0.19 56.60 -10.03
C SER A 106 1.20 56.03 -9.75
N GLU A 107 1.52 54.87 -10.30
CA GLU A 107 2.91 54.45 -10.60
C GLU A 107 2.88 53.14 -11.39
N THR A 108 3.59 53.14 -12.52
CA THR A 108 3.74 52.03 -13.46
C THR A 108 4.69 50.98 -12.90
N GLU A 109 4.22 50.07 -12.05
CA GLU A 109 4.95 48.82 -11.78
C GLU A 109 3.99 47.63 -11.72
N THR A 110 4.23 46.66 -12.60
CA THR A 110 3.48 45.42 -12.80
C THR A 110 3.66 44.45 -11.62
N LEU A 111 2.58 43.73 -11.25
CA LEU A 111 2.60 42.64 -10.24
C LEU A 111 3.42 41.41 -10.66
N LEU A 112 3.83 41.30 -11.93
CA LEU A 112 4.66 40.21 -12.42
C LEU A 112 6.13 40.58 -12.29
N LYS A 113 6.81 40.01 -11.29
CA LYS A 113 8.28 40.08 -11.19
C LYS A 113 8.94 39.16 -12.22
N PRO A 114 10.13 39.51 -12.75
CA PRO A 114 10.93 38.61 -13.58
C PRO A 114 11.27 37.31 -12.84
N THR A 115 11.53 36.23 -13.58
CA THR A 115 11.97 34.88 -13.13
C THR A 115 13.38 34.87 -12.52
N THR A 116 13.65 35.79 -11.58
CA THR A 116 14.82 35.77 -10.71
C THR A 116 14.33 35.94 -9.27
N GLY A 117 13.75 34.87 -8.74
CA GLY A 117 13.20 34.78 -7.40
C GLY A 117 13.04 33.32 -6.98
N ILE A 118 12.73 33.09 -5.70
CA ILE A 118 12.48 31.75 -5.14
C ILE A 118 11.45 31.05 -6.05
N GLN A 119 11.87 29.93 -6.66
CA GLN A 119 11.01 29.08 -7.46
C GLN A 119 9.75 28.71 -6.66
N PRO A 120 8.55 28.64 -7.29
CA PRO A 120 7.37 28.14 -6.60
C PRO A 120 7.71 26.78 -5.96
N PRO A 121 7.17 26.47 -4.77
CA PRO A 121 7.46 25.22 -4.09
C PRO A 121 7.16 24.06 -5.04
N LEU A 122 8.14 23.18 -5.21
CA LEU A 122 8.00 21.96 -5.99
C LEU A 122 6.79 21.17 -5.45
N PHE A 123 5.69 21.14 -6.20
CA PHE A 123 4.53 20.33 -5.83
C PHE A 123 4.82 18.89 -6.23
N ARG A 124 5.25 18.11 -5.24
CA ARG A 124 5.49 16.70 -5.45
C ARG A 124 4.17 15.99 -5.74
N ALA A 125 4.02 15.42 -6.95
CA ALA A 125 3.09 14.32 -7.13
C ALA A 125 3.62 13.13 -6.30
N THR A 126 2.93 12.81 -5.21
CA THR A 126 3.29 11.68 -4.38
C THR A 126 3.06 10.39 -5.17
N ALA A 127 4.13 9.63 -5.40
CA ALA A 127 4.03 8.37 -6.11
C ALA A 127 3.12 7.41 -5.31
N LYS A 128 2.01 6.99 -5.92
CA LYS A 128 1.00 6.14 -5.27
C LYS A 128 1.57 4.84 -4.70
N CYS A 129 2.60 4.29 -5.34
CA CYS A 129 3.31 3.10 -4.83
C CYS A 129 4.04 3.34 -3.49
N PHE A 130 4.53 4.57 -3.25
CA PHE A 130 5.09 4.98 -1.96
C PHE A 130 3.97 5.26 -0.94
N GLU A 131 2.92 5.98 -1.34
CA GLU A 131 1.81 6.31 -0.45
C GLU A 131 1.12 5.08 0.12
N ASN A 132 0.85 4.10 -0.75
CA ASN A 132 0.15 2.87 -0.36
C ASN A 132 1.07 1.82 0.26
N CYS A 133 2.38 2.01 0.25
CA CYS A 133 3.28 1.12 0.98
C CYS A 133 3.20 1.46 2.48
N PRO A 134 2.78 0.55 3.37
CA PRO A 134 2.69 0.85 4.80
C PRO A 134 4.03 1.25 5.41
N ALA A 135 5.11 0.59 5.00
CA ALA A 135 6.47 0.93 5.42
C ALA A 135 7.07 2.13 4.67
N LYS A 136 6.32 2.78 3.76
CA LYS A 136 6.77 3.95 2.98
C LYS A 136 8.12 3.73 2.31
N VAL A 137 8.27 2.58 1.64
CA VAL A 137 9.47 2.27 0.86
C VAL A 137 9.51 3.18 -0.37
N ASP A 138 10.66 3.78 -0.66
CA ASP A 138 10.88 4.63 -1.84
C ASP A 138 10.98 3.78 -3.11
N VAL A 139 9.82 3.25 -3.52
CA VAL A 139 9.65 2.42 -4.71
C VAL A 139 10.21 3.07 -5.97
N PRO A 140 9.89 4.34 -6.28
CA PRO A 140 10.38 4.96 -7.49
C PRO A 140 11.90 5.03 -7.57
N ARG A 141 12.58 5.35 -6.45
CA ARG A 141 14.04 5.43 -6.42
C ARG A 141 14.71 4.07 -6.63
N TYR A 142 14.30 3.03 -5.89
CA TYR A 142 14.96 1.73 -6.06
C TYR A 142 14.64 1.10 -7.41
N VAL A 143 13.42 1.27 -7.94
CA VAL A 143 13.08 0.76 -9.29
C VAL A 143 13.92 1.46 -10.35
N ARG A 144 14.13 2.78 -10.25
CA ARG A 144 15.07 3.47 -11.14
C ARG A 144 16.48 2.89 -11.02
N TYR A 145 17.01 2.73 -9.81
CA TYR A 145 18.36 2.19 -9.64
C TYR A 145 18.49 0.79 -10.26
N ILE A 146 17.45 -0.05 -10.22
CA ILE A 146 17.45 -1.32 -10.95
C ILE A 146 17.55 -1.10 -12.46
N SER A 147 16.77 -0.18 -13.03
CA SER A 147 16.84 0.13 -14.48
C SER A 147 18.22 0.66 -14.92
N GLU A 148 18.96 1.27 -14.00
CA GLU A 148 20.33 1.78 -14.22
C GLU A 148 21.42 0.74 -13.89
N GLY A 149 21.06 -0.48 -13.45
CA GLY A 149 22.00 -1.51 -13.04
C GLY A 149 22.68 -1.28 -11.67
N LYS A 150 22.20 -0.30 -10.89
CA LYS A 150 22.70 0.11 -9.56
C LYS A 150 22.05 -0.70 -8.44
N PHE A 151 22.31 -2.01 -8.40
CA PHE A 151 21.55 -2.90 -7.52
C PHE A 151 21.85 -2.71 -6.03
N LYS A 152 23.07 -2.30 -5.65
CA LYS A 152 23.43 -2.06 -4.26
C LYS A 152 22.67 -0.85 -3.71
N GLU A 153 22.65 0.23 -4.47
CA GLU A 153 21.94 1.48 -4.16
C GLU A 153 20.42 1.24 -4.11
N ALA A 154 19.91 0.36 -4.97
CA ALA A 154 18.51 -0.08 -4.91
C ALA A 154 18.23 -0.81 -3.58
N LEU A 155 19.11 -1.72 -3.14
CA LEU A 155 18.93 -2.45 -1.88
C LEU A 155 18.99 -1.50 -0.69
N GLU A 156 19.97 -0.61 -0.66
CA GLU A 156 20.14 0.41 0.38
C GLU A 156 18.90 1.28 0.51
N THR A 157 18.34 1.71 -0.62
CA THR A 157 17.09 2.48 -0.66
C THR A 157 15.93 1.73 0.00
N ILE A 158 15.80 0.42 -0.22
CA ILE A 158 14.75 -0.38 0.41
C ILE A 158 14.98 -0.48 1.93
N LEU A 159 16.23 -0.69 2.34
CA LEU A 159 16.65 -0.89 3.73
C LEU A 159 16.48 0.34 4.61
N GLU A 160 16.32 1.54 4.04
CA GLU A 160 16.03 2.77 4.79
C GLU A 160 14.78 2.61 5.67
N THR A 161 13.72 1.99 5.14
CA THR A 161 12.43 1.86 5.85
C THR A 161 11.91 0.44 5.97
N ASN A 162 12.50 -0.52 5.25
CA ASN A 162 12.16 -1.93 5.31
C ASN A 162 13.42 -2.80 5.54
N PRO A 163 13.64 -3.32 6.76
CA PRO A 163 14.81 -4.15 7.07
C PRO A 163 14.73 -5.59 6.52
N LEU A 164 13.60 -5.99 5.93
CA LEU A 164 13.35 -7.36 5.46
C LEU A 164 13.04 -7.43 3.93
N PRO A 165 13.89 -6.86 3.05
CA PRO A 165 13.64 -6.85 1.61
C PRO A 165 13.54 -8.25 0.98
N ALA A 166 14.36 -9.23 1.37
CA ALA A 166 14.37 -10.56 0.80
C ALA A 166 13.08 -11.33 1.11
N ILE A 167 12.60 -11.22 2.36
CA ILE A 167 11.31 -11.75 2.79
C ILE A 167 10.17 -11.01 2.09
N CYS A 168 10.12 -9.67 2.14
CA CYS A 168 9.05 -8.90 1.50
C CYS A 168 9.01 -9.10 -0.03
N GLY A 169 10.16 -9.32 -0.67
CA GLY A 169 10.25 -9.66 -2.09
C GLY A 169 9.54 -10.98 -2.45
N ARG A 170 9.29 -11.85 -1.46
CA ARG A 170 8.64 -13.15 -1.64
C ARG A 170 7.18 -13.15 -1.23
N VAL A 171 6.86 -12.53 -0.09
CA VAL A 171 5.54 -12.75 0.56
C VAL A 171 4.70 -11.49 0.75
N CYS A 172 5.21 -10.32 0.38
CA CYS A 172 4.43 -9.08 0.50
C CYS A 172 3.17 -9.14 -0.38
N PHE A 173 2.04 -8.62 0.11
CA PHE A 173 0.81 -8.53 -0.70
C PHE A 173 0.88 -7.42 -1.76
N ALA A 174 1.98 -6.66 -1.78
CA ALA A 174 2.30 -5.68 -2.80
C ALA A 174 1.22 -4.59 -3.02
N PRO A 175 0.73 -3.90 -1.96
CA PRO A 175 -0.22 -2.79 -2.11
C PRO A 175 0.31 -1.66 -3.00
N CYS A 176 1.64 -1.55 -3.10
CA CYS A 176 2.32 -0.64 -4.01
C CYS A 176 2.10 -0.97 -5.50
N GLU A 177 1.88 -2.24 -5.85
CA GLU A 177 1.55 -2.68 -7.22
C GLU A 177 0.07 -2.39 -7.53
N GLU A 178 -0.83 -2.63 -6.57
CA GLU A 178 -2.25 -2.27 -6.71
C GLU A 178 -2.45 -0.77 -6.93
N ALA A 179 -1.64 0.05 -6.23
CA ALA A 179 -1.64 1.50 -6.36
C ALA A 179 -0.91 2.03 -7.61
N CYS A 180 -0.18 1.17 -8.32
CA CYS A 180 0.60 1.57 -9.48
C CYS A 180 -0.32 2.20 -10.54
N ARG A 181 0.10 3.30 -11.17
CA ARG A 181 -0.70 3.93 -12.23
C ARG A 181 -0.95 3.00 -13.41
N GLN A 182 -0.03 2.05 -13.66
CA GLN A 182 -0.16 1.01 -14.68
C GLN A 182 -1.13 -0.12 -14.29
N ALA A 183 -1.54 -0.24 -13.03
CA ALA A 183 -2.53 -1.23 -12.60
C ALA A 183 -3.89 -1.04 -13.31
N LYS A 184 -4.22 0.18 -13.74
CA LYS A 184 -5.41 0.48 -14.56
C LYS A 184 -5.40 -0.21 -15.92
N LYS A 185 -4.22 -0.65 -16.39
CA LYS A 185 -4.04 -1.43 -17.61
C LYS A 185 -3.79 -2.92 -17.32
N GLU A 186 -4.05 -3.37 -16.09
CA GLU A 186 -3.78 -4.72 -15.59
C GLU A 186 -2.30 -5.16 -15.63
N GLU A 187 -1.39 -4.21 -15.87
CA GLU A 187 0.04 -4.48 -15.98
C GLU A 187 0.85 -3.59 -15.00
N PRO A 188 0.63 -3.66 -13.67
CA PRO A 188 1.47 -2.90 -12.73
C PRO A 188 2.93 -3.36 -12.80
N ILE A 189 3.86 -2.46 -12.49
CA ILE A 189 5.27 -2.80 -12.29
C ILE A 189 5.38 -3.89 -11.22
N SER A 190 6.20 -4.91 -11.47
CA SER A 190 6.43 -6.05 -10.57
C SER A 190 7.34 -5.68 -9.40
N ILE A 191 6.94 -4.65 -8.65
CA ILE A 191 7.67 -4.00 -7.56
C ILE A 191 8.15 -5.00 -6.48
N ARG A 192 7.35 -6.03 -6.18
CA ARG A 192 7.70 -7.11 -5.26
C ARG A 192 8.80 -8.00 -5.83
N ALA A 193 8.65 -8.47 -7.07
CA ALA A 193 9.65 -9.32 -7.71
C ALA A 193 10.98 -8.58 -7.96
N LEU A 194 10.92 -7.29 -8.33
CA LEU A 194 12.10 -6.42 -8.42
C LEU A 194 12.81 -6.25 -7.07
N LYS A 195 12.05 -6.17 -5.97
CA LYS A 195 12.61 -6.14 -4.61
C LYS A 195 13.33 -7.44 -4.26
N ARG A 196 12.72 -8.59 -4.59
CA ARG A 196 13.37 -9.90 -4.45
C ARG A 196 14.67 -9.95 -5.25
N PHE A 197 14.61 -9.57 -6.52
CA PHE A 197 15.78 -9.59 -7.41
C PHE A 197 16.96 -8.85 -6.81
N VAL A 198 16.74 -7.63 -6.31
CA VAL A 198 17.79 -6.83 -5.70
C VAL A 198 18.36 -7.48 -4.43
N ALA A 199 17.50 -8.02 -3.56
CA ALA A 199 17.95 -8.71 -2.36
C ALA A 199 18.78 -9.96 -2.67
N ASP A 200 18.35 -10.74 -3.68
CA ASP A 200 19.01 -11.99 -4.06
C ASP A 200 20.33 -11.73 -4.80
N ILE A 201 20.40 -10.75 -5.72
CA ILE A 201 21.62 -10.48 -6.52
C ILE A 201 22.72 -9.77 -5.73
N VAL A 202 22.36 -8.89 -4.79
CA VAL A 202 23.33 -8.23 -3.92
C VAL A 202 23.79 -9.17 -2.80
N GLY A 203 22.91 -10.06 -2.36
CA GLY A 203 23.18 -11.06 -1.34
C GLY A 203 22.68 -10.64 0.04
N ILE A 204 22.46 -11.66 0.88
CA ILE A 204 21.95 -11.52 2.25
C ILE A 204 23.11 -11.74 3.21
N SER A 205 23.67 -10.65 3.71
CA SER A 205 24.73 -10.67 4.71
C SER A 205 24.57 -9.49 5.68
N PRO A 206 25.15 -9.57 6.90
CA PRO A 206 25.30 -8.40 7.74
C PRO A 206 26.09 -7.32 7.00
N ARG A 207 25.61 -6.08 7.06
CA ARG A 207 26.30 -4.90 6.54
C ARG A 207 27.01 -4.17 7.66
N GLU A 208 27.98 -3.34 7.31
CA GLU A 208 28.50 -2.35 8.24
C GLU A 208 27.47 -1.22 8.37
N VAL A 209 26.86 -1.12 9.55
CA VAL A 209 25.88 -0.09 9.87
C VAL A 209 26.40 0.79 11.01
N THR A 210 26.25 2.10 10.86
CA THR A 210 26.55 3.05 11.93
C THR A 210 25.43 3.03 12.95
N ARG A 211 25.74 2.59 14.17
CA ARG A 211 24.85 2.66 15.33
C ARG A 211 25.08 3.99 16.07
N ASN A 212 24.03 4.52 16.67
CA ASN A 212 24.15 5.63 17.61
C ASN A 212 24.98 5.22 18.84
N LYS A 213 25.47 6.21 19.58
CA LYS A 213 26.17 5.96 20.84
C LYS A 213 25.24 5.22 21.82
N PRO A 214 25.77 4.29 22.65
CA PRO A 214 24.96 3.59 23.64
C PRO A 214 24.19 4.57 24.53
N THR A 215 22.88 4.36 24.64
CA THR A 215 21.98 5.22 25.43
C THR A 215 21.98 4.84 26.92
N GLY A 216 22.49 3.65 27.25
CA GLY A 216 22.38 3.05 28.58
C GLY A 216 20.99 2.49 28.90
N LYS A 217 20.04 2.58 27.95
CA LYS A 217 18.66 2.09 28.12
C LYS A 217 18.50 0.67 27.58
N ARG A 218 17.64 -0.11 28.24
CA ARG A 218 17.36 -1.51 27.93
C ARG A 218 15.92 -1.67 27.49
N VAL A 219 15.70 -2.30 26.33
CA VAL A 219 14.36 -2.56 25.79
C VAL A 219 14.16 -4.05 25.57
N ALA A 220 13.05 -4.58 26.11
CA ALA A 220 12.62 -5.94 25.82
C ALA A 220 11.62 -5.94 24.66
N VAL A 221 11.78 -6.88 23.72
CA VAL A 221 10.81 -7.12 22.66
C VAL A 221 10.24 -8.53 22.84
N VAL A 222 8.93 -8.65 23.01
CA VAL A 222 8.24 -9.92 23.23
C VAL A 222 7.59 -10.36 21.92
N GLY A 223 8.19 -11.34 21.25
CA GLY A 223 7.83 -11.85 19.93
C GLY A 223 8.83 -11.41 18.85
N ALA A 224 9.37 -12.38 18.12
CA ALA A 224 10.30 -12.25 17.00
C ALA A 224 9.59 -12.46 15.66
N GLY A 225 8.33 -12.01 15.54
CA GLY A 225 7.66 -11.81 14.26
C GLY A 225 8.18 -10.55 13.53
N PRO A 226 7.65 -10.23 12.33
CA PRO A 226 8.15 -9.11 11.53
C PRO A 226 8.10 -7.75 12.25
N ALA A 227 7.08 -7.50 13.08
CA ALA A 227 7.00 -6.29 13.90
C ALA A 227 8.11 -6.21 14.97
N GLY A 228 8.30 -7.30 15.72
CA GLY A 228 9.34 -7.38 16.76
C GLY A 228 10.75 -7.31 16.20
N ILE A 229 11.03 -8.02 15.11
CA ILE A 229 12.32 -7.96 14.41
C ILE A 229 12.62 -6.53 13.94
N THR A 230 11.63 -5.87 13.34
CA THR A 230 11.79 -4.49 12.85
C THR A 230 12.02 -3.50 13.99
N ALA A 231 11.26 -3.62 15.09
CA ALA A 231 11.43 -2.77 16.25
C ALA A 231 12.82 -2.96 16.87
N ALA A 232 13.23 -4.22 17.05
CA ALA A 232 14.54 -4.55 17.62
C ALA A 232 15.70 -4.01 16.77
N TYR A 233 15.61 -4.16 15.45
CA TYR A 233 16.61 -3.63 14.52
C TYR A 233 16.77 -2.11 14.68
N TYR A 234 15.68 -1.34 14.59
CA TYR A 234 15.77 0.12 14.67
C TYR A 234 16.14 0.61 16.08
N LEU A 235 15.67 -0.03 17.15
CA LEU A 235 16.06 0.33 18.52
C LEU A 235 17.56 0.08 18.78
N GLY A 236 18.10 -1.02 18.26
CA GLY A 236 19.54 -1.29 18.35
C GLY A 236 20.38 -0.29 17.54
N LEU A 237 19.91 0.14 16.36
CA LEU A 237 20.53 1.23 15.61
C LEU A 237 20.50 2.57 16.36
N LEU A 238 19.44 2.82 17.13
CA LEU A 238 19.31 4.02 17.97
C LEU A 238 20.17 3.98 19.25
N GLY A 239 20.90 2.88 19.50
CA GLY A 239 21.88 2.76 20.57
C GLY A 239 21.35 2.13 21.86
N HIS A 240 20.12 1.61 21.84
CA HIS A 240 19.54 0.88 22.98
C HIS A 240 20.09 -0.55 23.06
N SER A 241 20.18 -1.09 24.27
CA SER A 241 20.41 -2.52 24.48
C SER A 241 19.07 -3.26 24.32
N VAL A 242 18.98 -4.12 23.32
CA VAL A 242 17.71 -4.79 22.97
C VAL A 242 17.82 -6.30 23.14
N THR A 243 16.85 -6.87 23.87
CA THR A 243 16.67 -8.32 24.00
C THR A 243 15.32 -8.72 23.44
N VAL A 244 15.30 -9.67 22.51
CA VAL A 244 14.08 -10.24 21.92
C VAL A 244 13.81 -11.59 22.56
N PHE A 245 12.63 -11.76 23.14
CA PHE A 245 12.13 -13.01 23.71
C PHE A 245 11.10 -13.63 22.76
N ASP A 246 11.23 -14.92 22.44
CA ASP A 246 10.26 -15.62 21.58
C ASP A 246 9.99 -17.04 22.08
N GLU A 247 8.73 -17.49 22.00
CA GLU A 247 8.34 -18.85 22.39
C GLU A 247 8.85 -19.94 21.42
N LEU A 248 9.09 -19.57 20.17
CA LEU A 248 9.57 -20.46 19.12
C LEU A 248 11.09 -20.64 19.23
N PRO A 249 11.61 -21.79 18.73
CA PRO A 249 13.05 -22.05 18.74
C PRO A 249 13.84 -21.17 17.77
N LYS A 250 13.17 -20.49 16.83
CA LYS A 250 13.78 -19.66 15.79
C LYS A 250 12.91 -18.43 15.50
N PRO A 251 13.51 -17.29 15.13
CA PRO A 251 12.77 -16.08 14.84
C PRO A 251 12.02 -16.18 13.50
N GLY A 252 11.03 -15.32 13.33
CA GLY A 252 10.20 -15.21 12.14
C GLY A 252 8.69 -15.25 12.42
N GLY A 253 8.29 -15.71 13.62
CA GLY A 253 6.87 -15.78 14.02
C GLY A 253 5.99 -16.47 12.98
N MET A 254 4.88 -15.85 12.59
CA MET A 254 3.98 -16.36 11.55
C MET A 254 4.62 -16.53 10.16
N MET A 255 5.69 -15.79 9.83
CA MET A 255 6.43 -16.03 8.58
C MET A 255 7.15 -17.38 8.61
N PHE A 256 7.59 -17.78 9.82
CA PHE A 256 8.24 -19.07 10.00
C PHE A 256 7.23 -20.21 10.02
N VAL A 257 6.19 -20.13 10.86
CA VAL A 257 5.27 -21.26 11.07
C VAL A 257 4.13 -21.34 10.05
N GLY A 258 3.70 -20.20 9.50
CA GLY A 258 2.52 -20.12 8.64
C GLY A 258 2.83 -20.14 7.15
N ILE A 259 3.94 -19.56 6.68
CA ILE A 259 4.21 -19.46 5.25
C ILE A 259 4.99 -20.69 4.77
N PRO A 260 4.52 -21.46 3.77
CA PRO A 260 5.25 -22.63 3.26
C PRO A 260 6.63 -22.30 2.68
N LYS A 261 7.58 -23.24 2.79
CA LYS A 261 8.93 -23.11 2.22
C LYS A 261 8.95 -22.76 0.73
N TYR A 262 8.00 -23.27 -0.05
CA TYR A 262 7.92 -23.02 -1.49
C TYR A 262 7.60 -21.55 -1.84
N ARG A 263 7.10 -20.76 -0.87
CA ARG A 263 6.89 -19.29 -1.01
C ARG A 263 7.99 -18.51 -0.31
N LEU A 264 8.41 -18.98 0.87
CA LEU A 264 9.44 -18.33 1.68
C LEU A 264 10.46 -19.37 2.15
N PRO A 265 11.59 -19.52 1.44
CA PRO A 265 12.67 -20.38 1.88
C PRO A 265 13.16 -19.97 3.28
N LYS A 266 13.28 -20.97 4.16
CA LYS A 266 13.54 -20.74 5.60
C LYS A 266 14.97 -20.27 5.86
N ASP A 267 15.91 -20.77 5.07
CA ASP A 267 17.30 -20.35 5.02
C ASP A 267 17.45 -18.88 4.63
N VAL A 268 16.75 -18.43 3.57
CA VAL A 268 16.71 -17.02 3.17
C VAL A 268 16.16 -16.14 4.30
N MET A 269 15.04 -16.55 4.88
CA MET A 269 14.39 -15.81 5.97
C MET A 269 15.32 -15.70 7.19
N TRP A 270 15.97 -16.78 7.62
CA TRP A 270 16.87 -16.74 8.77
C TRP A 270 18.15 -15.96 8.48
N ALA A 271 18.74 -16.10 7.30
CA ALA A 271 19.91 -15.33 6.91
C ALA A 271 19.63 -13.82 6.98
N GLU A 272 18.45 -13.39 6.54
CA GLU A 272 18.05 -11.98 6.59
C GLU A 272 17.83 -11.50 8.03
N ILE A 273 17.10 -12.27 8.85
CA ILE A 273 16.84 -11.91 10.24
C ILE A 273 18.15 -11.88 11.05
N GLU A 274 19.01 -12.87 10.88
CA GLU A 274 20.30 -12.95 11.57
C GLU A 274 21.21 -11.78 11.16
N ALA A 275 21.21 -11.39 9.88
CA ALA A 275 21.92 -10.21 9.43
C ALA A 275 21.44 -8.94 10.14
N ARG A 276 20.13 -8.74 10.28
CA ARG A 276 19.55 -7.58 11.00
C ARG A 276 19.88 -7.60 12.49
N PHE A 277 19.80 -8.76 13.14
CA PHE A 277 20.16 -8.88 14.56
C PHE A 277 21.64 -8.61 14.82
N LYS A 278 22.53 -9.09 13.94
CA LYS A 278 23.97 -8.79 14.01
C LYS A 278 24.27 -7.31 13.79
N GLU A 279 23.68 -6.70 12.76
CA GLU A 279 23.80 -5.27 12.44
C GLU A 279 23.41 -4.38 13.62
N ALA A 280 22.29 -4.70 14.29
CA ALA A 280 21.76 -3.93 15.40
C ALA A 280 22.25 -4.38 16.79
N ASN A 281 23.10 -5.41 16.87
CA ASN A 281 23.56 -6.02 18.13
C ASN A 281 22.41 -6.40 19.07
N VAL A 282 21.42 -7.10 18.52
CA VAL A 282 20.23 -7.58 19.24
C VAL A 282 20.53 -8.92 19.88
N GLU A 283 20.22 -9.06 21.17
CA GLU A 283 20.23 -10.35 21.86
C GLU A 283 18.92 -11.08 21.57
N PHE A 284 18.98 -12.34 21.11
CA PHE A 284 17.80 -13.17 20.86
C PHE A 284 17.73 -14.34 21.84
N ARG A 285 16.59 -14.47 22.53
CA ARG A 285 16.29 -15.53 23.50
C ARG A 285 15.12 -16.39 23.01
N PRO A 286 15.41 -17.49 22.27
CA PRO A 286 14.38 -18.42 21.80
C PRO A 286 13.86 -19.32 22.92
N ASN A 287 12.72 -19.97 22.69
CA ASN A 287 12.04 -20.87 23.63
C ASN A 287 11.69 -20.23 24.98
N VAL A 288 11.50 -18.91 25.00
CA VAL A 288 11.08 -18.17 26.19
C VAL A 288 9.71 -17.56 25.92
N ARG A 289 8.68 -18.21 26.47
CA ARG A 289 7.33 -17.66 26.49
C ARG A 289 7.18 -16.74 27.70
N VAL A 290 6.85 -15.48 27.43
CA VAL A 290 6.57 -14.49 28.47
C VAL A 290 5.10 -14.62 28.88
N GLU A 291 4.84 -14.93 30.14
CA GLU A 291 3.48 -15.02 30.71
C GLU A 291 3.10 -13.77 31.51
N ASP A 292 4.07 -13.10 32.14
CA ASP A 292 3.89 -11.86 32.91
C ASP A 292 4.95 -10.82 32.48
N LEU A 293 4.53 -9.57 32.27
CA LEU A 293 5.44 -8.47 31.93
C LEU A 293 6.21 -7.95 33.14
N ASP A 294 5.72 -8.17 34.36
CA ASP A 294 6.41 -7.77 35.59
C ASP A 294 7.72 -8.55 35.75
N ASP A 295 7.74 -9.83 35.36
CA ASP A 295 8.97 -10.65 35.33
C ASP A 295 10.00 -10.14 34.33
N VAL A 296 9.53 -9.52 33.24
CA VAL A 296 10.42 -8.86 32.29
C VAL A 296 10.95 -7.56 32.90
N PHE A 297 10.10 -6.71 33.48
CA PHE A 297 10.56 -5.49 34.15
C PHE A 297 11.55 -5.75 35.29
N ASN A 298 11.36 -6.83 36.07
CA ASN A 298 12.25 -7.25 37.14
C ASN A 298 13.67 -7.62 36.65
N GLN A 299 13.85 -7.88 35.35
CA GLN A 299 15.17 -8.06 34.73
C GLN A 299 15.87 -6.73 34.41
N GLY A 300 15.26 -5.58 34.71
CA GLY A 300 15.84 -4.24 34.57
C GLY A 300 15.70 -3.63 33.17
N PHE A 301 14.60 -3.89 32.47
CA PHE A 301 14.28 -3.22 31.20
C PHE A 301 13.52 -1.91 31.46
N ASP A 302 13.89 -0.84 30.75
CA ASP A 302 13.25 0.48 30.83
C ASP A 302 11.93 0.54 30.05
N ALA A 303 11.79 -0.27 28.98
CA ALA A 303 10.58 -0.35 28.16
C ALA A 303 10.37 -1.75 27.57
N ILE A 304 9.12 -2.06 27.23
CA ILE A 304 8.74 -3.34 26.61
C ILE A 304 7.92 -3.08 25.35
N PHE A 305 8.24 -3.79 24.26
CA PHE A 305 7.41 -3.86 23.06
C PHE A 305 6.79 -5.26 22.91
N VAL A 306 5.46 -5.33 22.86
CA VAL A 306 4.69 -6.57 22.72
C VAL A 306 4.29 -6.77 21.25
N ALA A 307 4.83 -7.83 20.64
CA ALA A 307 4.64 -8.21 19.24
C ALA A 307 4.34 -9.71 19.09
N THR A 308 3.48 -10.25 19.98
CA THR A 308 3.14 -11.69 20.08
C THR A 308 2.29 -12.24 18.94
N GLY A 309 1.69 -11.37 18.12
CA GLY A 309 0.92 -11.74 16.93
C GLY A 309 -0.40 -12.49 17.20
N ALA A 310 -0.93 -13.14 16.16
CA ALA A 310 -2.19 -13.90 16.19
C ALA A 310 -1.94 -15.39 15.90
N HIS A 311 -1.53 -16.15 16.91
CA HIS A 311 -1.04 -17.53 16.75
C HIS A 311 -2.12 -18.62 16.89
N LYS A 312 -3.39 -18.26 17.10
CA LYS A 312 -4.49 -19.21 17.31
C LYS A 312 -5.52 -19.12 16.20
N GLY A 313 -5.94 -20.25 15.63
CA GLY A 313 -6.99 -20.29 14.61
C GLY A 313 -8.37 -19.95 15.17
N ALA A 314 -9.23 -19.36 14.32
CA ALA A 314 -10.61 -19.08 14.66
C ALA A 314 -11.47 -20.36 14.57
N LYS A 315 -12.44 -20.49 15.49
CA LYS A 315 -13.40 -21.60 15.48
C LYS A 315 -14.47 -21.39 14.41
N LEU A 316 -14.85 -22.45 13.71
CA LEU A 316 -15.99 -22.46 12.78
C LEU A 316 -17.31 -22.17 13.51
N GLY A 317 -17.43 -22.65 14.74
CA GLY A 317 -18.63 -22.46 15.57
C GLY A 317 -19.80 -23.34 15.12
N ILE A 318 -19.50 -24.52 14.57
CA ILE A 318 -20.48 -25.49 14.08
C ILE A 318 -20.46 -26.75 14.94
N GLU A 319 -21.57 -27.49 14.93
CA GLU A 319 -21.65 -28.79 15.59
C GLU A 319 -20.62 -29.77 15.01
N GLY A 320 -19.95 -30.53 15.88
CA GLY A 320 -18.96 -31.55 15.52
C GLY A 320 -17.60 -31.02 15.03
N GLU A 321 -17.31 -29.71 15.16
CA GLU A 321 -16.02 -29.12 14.74
C GLU A 321 -14.79 -29.79 15.37
N ASP A 322 -14.92 -30.41 16.55
CA ASP A 322 -13.82 -31.08 17.26
C ASP A 322 -13.51 -32.50 16.73
N HIS A 323 -14.12 -32.91 15.60
CA HIS A 323 -13.86 -34.20 14.97
C HIS A 323 -12.35 -34.37 14.63
N PRO A 324 -11.72 -35.54 14.89
CA PRO A 324 -10.26 -35.72 14.75
C PRO A 324 -9.68 -35.45 13.35
N ARG A 325 -10.51 -35.56 12.30
CA ARG A 325 -10.15 -35.25 10.90
C ARG A 325 -10.36 -33.78 10.51
N VAL A 326 -10.84 -32.94 11.44
CA VAL A 326 -10.97 -31.49 11.26
C VAL A 326 -9.74 -30.83 11.89
N MET A 327 -8.85 -30.32 11.06
CA MET A 327 -7.58 -29.73 11.48
C MET A 327 -7.61 -28.22 11.35
N ASP A 328 -6.95 -27.51 12.27
CA ASP A 328 -6.64 -26.10 12.07
C ASP A 328 -5.55 -25.93 11.01
N VAL A 329 -5.70 -24.92 10.16
CA VAL A 329 -4.68 -24.58 9.16
C VAL A 329 -3.32 -24.32 9.78
N LEU A 330 -3.27 -23.70 10.96
CA LEU A 330 -2.01 -23.40 11.62
C LEU A 330 -1.31 -24.66 12.12
N ASP A 331 -2.06 -25.69 12.53
CA ASP A 331 -1.49 -26.94 13.02
C ASP A 331 -0.85 -27.70 11.86
N LEU A 332 -1.54 -27.80 10.73
CA LEU A 332 -0.97 -28.39 9.50
C LEU A 332 0.31 -27.65 9.07
N LEU A 333 0.25 -26.33 8.97
CA LEU A 333 1.37 -25.53 8.48
C LEU A 333 2.54 -25.53 9.48
N ARG A 334 2.29 -25.59 10.79
CA ARG A 334 3.34 -25.78 11.81
C ARG A 334 4.03 -27.12 11.65
N GLU A 335 3.29 -28.21 11.51
CA GLU A 335 3.88 -29.53 11.31
C GLU A 335 4.81 -29.57 10.10
N VAL A 336 4.40 -28.95 8.99
CA VAL A 336 5.20 -28.87 7.77
C VAL A 336 6.39 -27.91 7.92
N ASN A 337 6.19 -26.71 8.45
CA ASN A 337 7.23 -25.66 8.42
C ASN A 337 8.20 -25.72 9.61
N LEU A 338 7.70 -26.01 10.81
CA LEU A 338 8.49 -26.00 12.04
C LEU A 338 9.12 -27.38 12.29
N HIS A 339 8.34 -28.44 12.10
CA HIS A 339 8.76 -29.80 12.42
C HIS A 339 9.25 -30.60 11.21
N ASN A 340 9.14 -30.03 10.01
CA ASN A 340 9.48 -30.70 8.75
C ASN A 340 8.80 -32.07 8.63
N LYS A 341 7.57 -32.19 9.15
CA LYS A 341 6.75 -33.40 9.09
C LYS A 341 5.84 -33.37 7.88
N HIS A 342 5.48 -34.56 7.42
CA HIS A 342 4.60 -34.77 6.28
C HIS A 342 3.33 -35.47 6.78
N PRO A 343 2.39 -34.74 7.40
CA PRO A 343 1.18 -35.34 7.96
C PRO A 343 0.34 -35.97 6.85
N ARG A 344 -0.27 -37.12 7.14
CA ARG A 344 -1.15 -37.82 6.18
C ARG A 344 -2.49 -37.10 6.11
N VAL A 345 -2.73 -36.38 5.01
CA VAL A 345 -3.97 -35.64 4.76
C VAL A 345 -5.05 -36.47 4.03
N GLY A 346 -4.69 -37.65 3.51
CA GLY A 346 -5.60 -38.51 2.74
C GLY A 346 -5.72 -38.11 1.27
N ASP A 347 -6.64 -38.75 0.54
CA ASP A 347 -6.79 -38.55 -0.90
C ASP A 347 -7.64 -37.30 -1.22
N LYS A 348 -8.70 -37.05 -0.44
CA LYS A 348 -9.62 -35.93 -0.63
C LYS A 348 -9.60 -34.98 0.57
N VAL A 349 -9.22 -33.74 0.32
CA VAL A 349 -9.09 -32.69 1.34
C VAL A 349 -10.03 -31.52 1.05
N LEU A 350 -10.78 -31.07 2.07
CA LEU A 350 -11.60 -29.86 1.97
C LEU A 350 -10.98 -28.75 2.82
N VAL A 351 -10.71 -27.60 2.22
CA VAL A 351 -10.22 -26.40 2.90
C VAL A 351 -11.36 -25.39 3.00
N ILE A 352 -11.66 -24.94 4.21
CA ILE A 352 -12.73 -23.97 4.48
C ILE A 352 -12.10 -22.60 4.72
N GLY A 353 -12.27 -21.67 3.78
CA GLY A 353 -11.70 -20.33 3.87
C GLY A 353 -11.29 -19.76 2.51
N GLY A 354 -11.02 -18.46 2.45
CA GLY A 354 -10.66 -17.77 1.21
C GLY A 354 -9.42 -16.88 1.29
N GLY A 355 -8.70 -16.91 2.41
CA GLY A 355 -7.48 -16.11 2.62
C GLY A 355 -6.20 -16.83 2.15
N ASN A 356 -5.06 -16.14 2.23
CA ASN A 356 -3.78 -16.71 1.79
C ASN A 356 -3.42 -18.02 2.55
N SER A 357 -3.72 -18.13 3.84
CA SER A 357 -3.52 -19.37 4.59
C SER A 357 -4.35 -20.54 4.05
N ALA A 358 -5.54 -20.28 3.51
CA ALA A 358 -6.34 -21.32 2.87
C ALA A 358 -5.70 -21.78 1.55
N MET A 359 -5.13 -20.86 0.77
CA MET A 359 -4.39 -21.20 -0.46
C MET A 359 -3.13 -22.00 -0.12
N ASP A 360 -2.38 -21.58 0.89
CA ASP A 360 -1.21 -22.28 1.39
C ASP A 360 -1.57 -23.71 1.83
N ALA A 361 -2.63 -23.88 2.63
CA ALA A 361 -3.10 -25.19 3.07
C ALA A 361 -3.50 -26.10 1.90
N ALA A 362 -4.23 -25.56 0.92
CA ALA A 362 -4.67 -26.31 -0.24
C ALA A 362 -3.47 -26.81 -1.08
N ARG A 363 -2.52 -25.91 -1.35
CA ARG A 363 -1.32 -26.20 -2.14
C ARG A 363 -0.33 -27.10 -1.39
N VAL A 364 -0.22 -26.97 -0.08
CA VAL A 364 0.53 -27.90 0.79
C VAL A 364 -0.12 -29.28 0.78
N SER A 365 -1.45 -29.37 0.82
CA SER A 365 -2.16 -30.66 0.79
C SER A 365 -1.86 -31.46 -0.48
N LEU A 366 -1.78 -30.80 -1.64
CA LEU A 366 -1.34 -31.42 -2.89
C LEU A 366 0.09 -31.98 -2.77
N ARG A 367 1.02 -31.20 -2.19
CA ARG A 367 2.41 -31.62 -1.95
C ARG A 367 2.56 -32.75 -0.94
N LEU A 368 1.59 -32.90 -0.04
CA LEU A 368 1.49 -34.01 0.90
C LEU A 368 0.84 -35.27 0.28
N GLY A 369 0.46 -35.21 -1.00
CA GLY A 369 -0.03 -36.36 -1.76
C GLY A 369 -1.54 -36.43 -1.92
N ALA A 370 -2.30 -35.39 -1.52
CA ALA A 370 -3.73 -35.36 -1.78
C ALA A 370 -4.01 -35.38 -3.30
N ARG A 371 -4.94 -36.23 -3.72
CA ARG A 371 -5.35 -36.38 -5.13
C ARG A 371 -6.40 -35.37 -5.53
N GLU A 372 -7.23 -34.96 -4.58
CA GLU A 372 -8.32 -34.01 -4.78
C GLU A 372 -8.37 -33.01 -3.63
N VAL A 373 -8.22 -31.73 -3.95
CA VAL A 373 -8.29 -30.64 -2.97
C VAL A 373 -9.35 -29.63 -3.40
N TRP A 374 -10.29 -29.35 -2.50
CA TRP A 374 -11.34 -28.36 -2.70
C TRP A 374 -11.22 -27.23 -1.70
N VAL A 375 -11.40 -25.99 -2.17
CA VAL A 375 -11.58 -24.81 -1.32
C VAL A 375 -13.05 -24.43 -1.32
N TYR A 376 -13.67 -24.42 -0.15
CA TYR A 376 -15.04 -23.96 0.08
C TYR A 376 -15.00 -22.54 0.64
N TYR A 377 -15.66 -21.60 -0.04
CA TYR A 377 -15.71 -20.21 0.36
C TYR A 377 -17.13 -19.64 0.36
N ARG A 378 -17.49 -18.97 1.46
CA ARG A 378 -18.85 -18.45 1.70
C ARG A 378 -19.26 -17.23 0.87
N ARG A 379 -18.36 -16.69 0.04
CA ARG A 379 -18.63 -15.56 -0.87
C ARG A 379 -18.15 -15.89 -2.27
N THR A 380 -18.20 -14.94 -3.18
CA THR A 380 -17.68 -15.12 -4.54
C THR A 380 -16.17 -14.91 -4.58
N ARG A 381 -15.57 -15.25 -5.72
CA ARG A 381 -14.15 -15.00 -6.01
C ARG A 381 -13.75 -13.54 -5.81
N LYS A 382 -14.64 -12.59 -6.11
CA LYS A 382 -14.37 -11.15 -6.01
C LYS A 382 -14.12 -10.70 -4.57
N GLU A 383 -14.78 -11.32 -3.60
CA GLU A 383 -14.60 -11.00 -2.17
C GLU A 383 -13.55 -11.88 -1.48
N MET A 384 -12.77 -12.69 -2.21
CA MET A 384 -11.70 -13.50 -1.60
C MET A 384 -10.59 -12.61 -1.03
N PRO A 385 -10.18 -12.81 0.23
CA PRO A 385 -9.04 -12.07 0.81
C PRO A 385 -7.67 -12.51 0.30
N ALA A 386 -7.54 -13.71 -0.28
CA ALA A 386 -6.28 -14.18 -0.85
C ALA A 386 -5.85 -13.28 -2.02
N THR A 387 -4.54 -13.11 -2.20
CA THR A 387 -4.06 -12.32 -3.35
C THR A 387 -4.42 -13.03 -4.66
N PRO A 388 -4.76 -12.29 -5.73
CA PRO A 388 -5.15 -12.91 -7.01
C PRO A 388 -4.10 -13.87 -7.59
N SER A 389 -2.81 -13.62 -7.35
CA SER A 389 -1.72 -14.50 -7.77
C SER A 389 -1.75 -15.85 -7.04
N GLU A 390 -2.04 -15.87 -5.74
CA GLU A 390 -2.11 -17.11 -4.96
C GLU A 390 -3.32 -17.96 -5.36
N VAL A 391 -4.46 -17.32 -5.65
CA VAL A 391 -5.65 -18.02 -6.16
C VAL A 391 -5.35 -18.65 -7.53
N LYS A 392 -4.77 -17.87 -8.46
CA LYS A 392 -4.38 -18.37 -9.80
C LYS A 392 -3.37 -19.53 -9.70
N ALA A 393 -2.39 -19.42 -8.80
CA ALA A 393 -1.39 -20.47 -8.59
C ALA A 393 -2.01 -21.76 -8.02
N ALA A 394 -2.97 -21.64 -7.09
CA ALA A 394 -3.70 -22.78 -6.55
C ALA A 394 -4.54 -23.48 -7.63
N GLU A 395 -5.28 -22.72 -8.45
CA GLU A 395 -6.05 -23.25 -9.60
C GLU A 395 -5.12 -23.96 -10.60
N ALA A 396 -3.98 -23.35 -10.94
CA ALA A 396 -3.00 -23.95 -11.85
C ALA A 396 -2.41 -25.27 -11.31
N GLU A 397 -2.28 -25.42 -9.99
CA GLU A 397 -1.86 -26.67 -9.34
C GLU A 397 -2.99 -27.71 -9.24
N GLY A 398 -4.21 -27.39 -9.65
CA GLY A 398 -5.36 -28.31 -9.67
C GLY A 398 -6.30 -28.21 -8.46
N VAL A 399 -6.15 -27.18 -7.62
CA VAL A 399 -7.11 -26.90 -6.54
C VAL A 399 -8.45 -26.48 -7.13
N LYS A 400 -9.52 -27.13 -6.68
CA LYS A 400 -10.90 -26.82 -7.09
C LYS A 400 -11.55 -25.85 -6.12
N PHE A 401 -12.46 -25.02 -6.61
CA PHE A 401 -13.15 -24.02 -5.81
C PHE A 401 -14.66 -24.23 -5.86
N GLU A 402 -15.30 -24.16 -4.70
CA GLU A 402 -16.74 -24.06 -4.55
C GLU A 402 -17.03 -22.75 -3.81
N PHE A 403 -17.77 -21.86 -4.47
CA PHE A 403 -18.09 -20.53 -3.96
C PHE A 403 -19.52 -20.50 -3.42
N LEU A 404 -19.83 -19.46 -2.65
CA LEU A 404 -21.15 -19.27 -2.06
C LEU A 404 -21.61 -20.50 -1.26
N VAL A 405 -20.70 -21.02 -0.43
CA VAL A 405 -20.94 -22.20 0.43
C VAL A 405 -20.32 -21.99 1.81
N ALA A 406 -21.05 -22.33 2.85
CA ALA A 406 -20.55 -22.30 4.23
C ALA A 406 -20.82 -23.64 4.90
N PRO A 407 -19.92 -24.13 5.78
CA PRO A 407 -20.20 -25.33 6.54
C PRO A 407 -21.32 -25.06 7.56
N SER A 408 -22.26 -26.00 7.72
CA SER A 408 -23.34 -25.94 8.72
C SER A 408 -23.04 -26.81 9.94
N ARG A 409 -22.58 -28.05 9.73
CA ARG A 409 -22.20 -29.01 10.78
C ARG A 409 -21.37 -30.16 10.23
N ILE A 410 -20.62 -30.82 11.11
CA ILE A 410 -20.01 -32.11 10.82
C ILE A 410 -21.06 -33.21 11.05
N VAL A 411 -21.28 -34.05 10.04
CA VAL A 411 -22.23 -35.15 10.06
C VAL A 411 -21.48 -36.43 10.37
N ASP A 412 -21.43 -36.82 11.64
CA ASP A 412 -20.72 -38.03 12.05
C ASP A 412 -21.16 -39.27 11.27
N GLY A 413 -20.20 -40.08 10.85
CA GLY A 413 -20.47 -41.18 9.92
C GLY A 413 -19.55 -42.38 9.99
N ARG A 414 -18.22 -42.22 10.10
CA ARG A 414 -17.24 -43.31 10.13
C ARG A 414 -15.92 -42.81 10.76
N GLU A 415 -15.14 -43.69 11.40
CA GLU A 415 -13.84 -43.31 12.01
C GLU A 415 -12.78 -42.91 10.96
N ASP A 416 -12.90 -43.37 9.71
CA ASP A 416 -11.90 -43.20 8.67
C ASP A 416 -12.08 -41.92 7.83
N LYS A 417 -13.29 -41.36 7.78
CA LYS A 417 -13.64 -40.20 6.95
C LYS A 417 -14.52 -39.21 7.68
N VAL A 418 -14.47 -37.95 7.26
CA VAL A 418 -15.35 -36.89 7.74
C VAL A 418 -16.40 -36.56 6.69
N ARG A 419 -17.67 -36.46 7.11
CA ARG A 419 -18.73 -35.89 6.29
C ARG A 419 -19.11 -34.55 6.86
N ILE A 420 -19.18 -33.55 6.01
CA ILE A 420 -19.53 -32.19 6.40
C ILE A 420 -20.74 -31.75 5.58
N GLU A 421 -21.72 -31.18 6.27
CA GLU A 421 -22.87 -30.55 5.64
C GLU A 421 -22.49 -29.10 5.33
N PHE A 422 -22.74 -28.68 4.10
CA PHE A 422 -22.63 -27.32 3.63
C PHE A 422 -24.01 -26.78 3.29
N ILE A 423 -24.16 -25.47 3.41
CA ILE A 423 -25.34 -24.73 2.96
C ILE A 423 -24.93 -23.75 1.86
N ARG A 424 -25.76 -23.59 0.82
CA ARG A 424 -25.53 -22.58 -0.21
C ARG A 424 -25.80 -21.19 0.36
N MET A 425 -25.02 -20.23 -0.11
CA MET A 425 -25.08 -18.84 0.32
C MET A 425 -25.53 -17.96 -0.86
N ARG A 426 -26.11 -16.81 -0.54
CA ARG A 426 -26.25 -15.68 -1.46
C ARG A 426 -25.54 -14.45 -0.87
N LEU A 427 -25.18 -13.51 -1.73
CA LEU A 427 -24.64 -12.23 -1.28
C LEU A 427 -25.78 -11.29 -0.88
N GLY A 428 -25.78 -10.88 0.38
CA GLY A 428 -26.56 -9.75 0.89
C GLY A 428 -25.78 -8.43 0.76
N ALA A 429 -26.25 -7.42 1.49
CA ALA A 429 -25.65 -6.09 1.47
C ALA A 429 -24.16 -6.11 1.93
N PRO A 430 -23.30 -5.24 1.37
CA PRO A 430 -21.94 -5.06 1.87
C PRO A 430 -21.88 -4.65 3.35
N ASP A 431 -20.90 -5.19 4.07
CA ASP A 431 -20.53 -4.75 5.41
C ASP A 431 -19.77 -3.41 5.37
N ALA A 432 -19.39 -2.87 6.55
CA ALA A 432 -18.63 -1.62 6.67
C ALA A 432 -17.26 -1.64 5.96
N SER A 433 -16.73 -2.82 5.62
CA SER A 433 -15.51 -2.97 4.81
C SER A 433 -15.78 -3.00 3.30
N GLY A 434 -17.04 -2.86 2.88
CA GLY A 434 -17.47 -2.98 1.49
C GLY A 434 -17.59 -4.43 1.02
N ARG A 435 -17.43 -5.43 1.91
CA ARG A 435 -17.52 -6.85 1.55
C ARG A 435 -18.94 -7.36 1.74
N ALA A 436 -19.52 -7.95 0.71
CA ALA A 436 -20.87 -8.52 0.76
C ALA A 436 -21.06 -9.48 1.94
N HIS A 437 -22.15 -9.33 2.68
CA HIS A 437 -22.52 -10.23 3.76
C HIS A 437 -23.07 -11.55 3.20
N PRO A 438 -22.54 -12.72 3.57
CA PRO A 438 -23.07 -13.99 3.09
C PRO A 438 -24.34 -14.39 3.86
N GLU A 439 -25.42 -14.71 3.16
CA GLU A 439 -26.70 -15.15 3.74
C GLU A 439 -26.99 -16.60 3.35
N PRO A 440 -27.38 -17.47 4.30
CA PRO A 440 -27.74 -18.86 3.99
C PRO A 440 -29.02 -18.92 3.14
N ILE A 441 -29.09 -19.94 2.27
CA ILE A 441 -30.30 -20.29 1.52
C ILE A 441 -30.88 -21.57 2.16
N PRO A 442 -31.93 -21.47 3.00
CA PRO A 442 -32.50 -22.65 3.65
C PRO A 442 -32.99 -23.70 2.65
N GLY A 443 -32.80 -24.99 2.95
CA GLY A 443 -33.22 -26.09 2.08
C GLY A 443 -32.22 -26.40 0.95
N SER A 444 -31.05 -25.74 0.94
CA SER A 444 -29.98 -25.95 -0.04
C SER A 444 -28.81 -26.79 0.52
N GLU A 445 -29.02 -27.43 1.66
CA GLU A 445 -28.00 -28.18 2.38
C GLU A 445 -27.57 -29.42 1.58
N PHE A 446 -26.27 -29.71 1.60
CA PHE A 446 -25.70 -30.88 0.93
C PHE A 446 -24.49 -31.39 1.69
N ILE A 447 -24.22 -32.69 1.59
CA ILE A 447 -23.15 -33.35 2.33
C ILE A 447 -21.98 -33.67 1.40
N VAL A 448 -20.77 -33.40 1.89
CA VAL A 448 -19.52 -33.77 1.22
C VAL A 448 -18.69 -34.65 2.14
N GLU A 449 -18.28 -35.80 1.64
CA GLU A 449 -17.34 -36.71 2.31
C GLU A 449 -15.89 -36.41 1.88
N ALA A 450 -14.95 -36.47 2.83
CA ALA A 450 -13.52 -36.27 2.64
C ALA A 450 -12.70 -37.01 3.71
N ASP A 451 -11.39 -37.16 3.47
CA ASP A 451 -10.46 -37.74 4.44
C ASP A 451 -10.04 -36.73 5.51
N THR A 452 -9.87 -35.45 5.12
CA THR A 452 -9.49 -34.35 6.01
C THR A 452 -10.24 -33.08 5.67
N VAL A 453 -10.65 -32.33 6.70
CA VAL A 453 -11.16 -30.97 6.58
C VAL A 453 -10.17 -30.03 7.27
N ILE A 454 -9.75 -28.96 6.58
CA ILE A 454 -8.85 -27.95 7.12
C ILE A 454 -9.64 -26.64 7.28
N LYS A 455 -9.74 -26.13 8.52
CA LYS A 455 -10.35 -24.83 8.78
C LYS A 455 -9.30 -23.71 8.65
N ALA A 456 -9.59 -22.75 7.79
CA ALA A 456 -8.72 -21.62 7.45
C ALA A 456 -9.51 -20.29 7.39
N ILE A 457 -10.35 -20.07 8.41
CA ILE A 457 -11.30 -18.95 8.45
C ILE A 457 -10.81 -17.70 9.19
N GLY A 458 -9.56 -17.70 9.65
CA GLY A 458 -8.92 -16.57 10.31
C GLY A 458 -8.15 -16.99 11.56
N GLN A 459 -7.56 -16.00 12.22
CA GLN A 459 -6.77 -16.17 13.44
C GLN A 459 -7.26 -15.16 14.48
N VAL A 460 -7.03 -15.49 15.75
CA VAL A 460 -7.39 -14.67 16.91
C VAL A 460 -6.14 -14.36 17.72
N VAL A 461 -6.12 -13.18 18.32
CA VAL A 461 -5.06 -12.76 19.23
C VAL A 461 -5.34 -13.36 20.60
N VAL A 462 -4.29 -13.89 21.23
CA VAL A 462 -4.32 -14.37 22.61
C VAL A 462 -3.21 -13.67 23.37
N VAL A 463 -3.60 -12.85 24.34
CA VAL A 463 -2.67 -12.11 25.20
C VAL A 463 -2.66 -12.77 26.58
N PRO A 464 -1.50 -13.14 27.14
CA PRO A 464 -1.41 -13.66 28.51
C PRO A 464 -2.03 -12.70 29.53
N GLN A 465 -2.74 -13.24 30.52
CA GLN A 465 -3.40 -12.42 31.55
C GLN A 465 -2.39 -11.62 32.38
N GLY A 466 -1.19 -12.17 32.62
CA GLY A 466 -0.10 -11.50 33.33
C GLY A 466 0.37 -10.21 32.64
N PHE A 467 0.03 -9.98 31.37
CA PHE A 467 0.39 -8.72 30.72
C PHE A 467 -0.38 -7.53 31.29
N LYS A 468 -1.60 -7.76 31.82
CA LYS A 468 -2.46 -6.74 32.44
C LYS A 468 -2.73 -5.55 31.49
N LEU A 469 -3.06 -5.85 30.24
CA LEU A 469 -3.33 -4.86 29.18
C LEU A 469 -4.83 -4.80 28.83
N ASN A 470 -5.30 -3.63 28.43
CA ASN A 470 -6.65 -3.46 27.89
C ASN A 470 -6.76 -4.11 26.50
N LEU A 471 -7.78 -4.94 26.31
CA LEU A 471 -8.06 -5.63 25.05
C LEU A 471 -9.41 -5.20 24.47
N ASP A 472 -9.54 -5.25 23.15
CA ASP A 472 -10.82 -5.06 22.48
C ASP A 472 -11.67 -6.34 22.51
N LYS A 473 -12.90 -6.27 21.98
CA LYS A 473 -13.83 -7.41 21.91
C LYS A 473 -13.30 -8.62 21.11
N ARG A 474 -12.24 -8.45 20.34
CA ARG A 474 -11.58 -9.49 19.53
C ARG A 474 -10.27 -9.97 20.14
N GLY A 475 -9.94 -9.53 21.37
CA GLY A 475 -8.72 -9.89 22.09
C GLY A 475 -7.47 -9.15 21.62
N ARG A 476 -7.61 -8.11 20.78
CA ARG A 476 -6.47 -7.30 20.31
C ARG A 476 -6.07 -6.29 21.38
N ILE A 477 -4.78 -6.02 21.50
CA ILE A 477 -4.26 -5.02 22.45
C ILE A 477 -4.69 -3.63 21.99
N ILE A 478 -5.30 -2.86 22.89
CA ILE A 478 -5.66 -1.47 22.64
C ILE A 478 -4.43 -0.60 22.89
N THR A 479 -4.08 0.23 21.91
CA THR A 479 -2.98 1.18 21.99
C THR A 479 -3.41 2.58 21.59
N ASN A 480 -2.65 3.58 22.00
CA ASN A 480 -2.69 4.90 21.40
C ASN A 480 -2.33 4.79 19.90
N PRO A 481 -3.14 5.31 18.97
CA PRO A 481 -2.92 5.14 17.54
C PRO A 481 -1.66 5.85 17.03
N ASP A 482 -1.20 6.90 17.70
CA ASP A 482 -0.05 7.72 17.32
C ASP A 482 1.27 7.22 17.93
N THR A 483 1.25 6.75 19.17
CA THR A 483 2.46 6.31 19.88
C THR A 483 2.60 4.81 20.01
N LEU A 484 1.52 4.04 19.80
CA LEU A 484 1.45 2.59 20.08
C LEU A 484 1.65 2.22 21.56
N GLU A 485 1.61 3.19 22.46
CA GLU A 485 1.62 2.95 23.91
C GLU A 485 0.33 2.26 24.33
N THR A 486 0.44 1.29 25.24
CA THR A 486 -0.69 0.52 25.76
C THR A 486 -1.32 1.20 26.97
N SER A 487 -2.24 0.51 27.66
CA SER A 487 -2.77 0.95 28.96
C SER A 487 -1.73 0.93 30.10
N ARG A 488 -0.56 0.32 29.90
CA ARG A 488 0.53 0.29 30.88
C ARG A 488 1.66 1.24 30.44
N PRO A 489 2.12 2.13 31.34
CA PRO A 489 3.28 2.99 31.06
C PRO A 489 4.50 2.17 30.68
N SER A 490 5.32 2.71 29.76
CA SER A 490 6.54 2.07 29.25
C SER A 490 6.31 0.75 28.48
N VAL A 491 5.05 0.35 28.23
CA VAL A 491 4.68 -0.82 27.44
C VAL A 491 3.99 -0.39 26.14
N PHE A 492 4.54 -0.83 25.03
CA PHE A 492 4.06 -0.56 23.67
C PHE A 492 3.65 -1.87 23.00
N ALA A 493 2.76 -1.84 22.02
CA ALA A 493 2.37 -3.04 21.27
C ALA A 493 2.17 -2.78 19.78
N GLY A 494 2.38 -3.80 18.95
CA GLY A 494 2.28 -3.66 17.49
C GLY A 494 2.16 -4.98 16.75
N GLY A 495 2.16 -4.90 15.42
CA GLY A 495 1.89 -6.04 14.53
C GLY A 495 0.48 -6.61 14.73
N ASP A 496 0.35 -7.91 14.46
CA ASP A 496 -0.96 -8.57 14.49
C ASP A 496 -1.61 -8.61 15.89
N ALA A 497 -0.85 -8.41 16.97
CA ALA A 497 -1.40 -8.31 18.32
C ALA A 497 -2.30 -7.08 18.51
N VAL A 498 -2.09 -6.02 17.70
CA VAL A 498 -2.89 -4.78 17.70
C VAL A 498 -3.79 -4.73 16.47
N LEU A 499 -3.24 -5.02 15.29
CA LEU A 499 -3.98 -4.91 14.02
C LEU A 499 -5.01 -6.04 13.85
N GLY A 500 -4.74 -7.21 14.44
CA GLY A 500 -5.26 -8.49 13.97
C GLY A 500 -4.44 -9.02 12.79
N PRO A 501 -4.76 -10.20 12.24
CA PRO A 501 -3.98 -10.83 11.18
C PRO A 501 -3.83 -9.92 9.96
N SER A 502 -2.60 -9.47 9.71
CA SER A 502 -2.28 -8.46 8.70
C SER A 502 -1.17 -8.94 7.76
N SER A 503 -0.63 -8.04 6.93
CA SER A 503 0.47 -8.37 6.02
C SER A 503 1.83 -8.13 6.68
N VAL A 504 2.88 -8.79 6.18
CA VAL A 504 4.26 -8.60 6.67
C VAL A 504 4.67 -7.12 6.63
N ILE A 505 4.29 -6.39 5.58
CA ILE A 505 4.68 -4.99 5.41
C ILE A 505 3.95 -4.04 6.39
N GLU A 506 2.73 -4.38 6.82
CA GLU A 506 2.01 -3.67 7.90
C GLU A 506 2.68 -3.90 9.26
N SER A 507 3.11 -5.14 9.52
CA SER A 507 3.88 -5.47 10.72
C SER A 507 5.22 -4.73 10.76
N ILE A 508 5.91 -4.59 9.62
CA ILE A 508 7.15 -3.79 9.53
C ILE A 508 6.87 -2.31 9.81
N ALA A 509 5.80 -1.75 9.25
CA ALA A 509 5.41 -0.37 9.50
C ALA A 509 5.15 -0.09 10.99
N THR A 510 4.39 -0.97 11.65
CA THR A 510 4.13 -0.85 13.10
C THR A 510 5.39 -1.05 13.95
N GLY A 511 6.26 -1.99 13.60
CA GLY A 511 7.55 -2.19 14.29
C GLY A 511 8.45 -0.95 14.21
N ARG A 512 8.53 -0.31 13.03
CA ARG A 512 9.27 0.94 12.85
C ARG A 512 8.67 2.09 13.67
N LYS A 513 7.34 2.20 13.66
CA LYS A 513 6.62 3.22 14.46
C LYS A 513 6.87 3.03 15.95
N ALA A 514 6.81 1.78 16.44
CA ALA A 514 7.07 1.45 17.83
C ALA A 514 8.51 1.80 18.24
N ALA A 515 9.51 1.46 17.42
CA ALA A 515 10.89 1.85 17.68
C ALA A 515 11.07 3.37 17.82
N SER A 516 10.43 4.15 16.95
CA SER A 516 10.45 5.62 17.03
C SER A 516 9.78 6.14 18.31
N ALA A 517 8.63 5.57 18.70
CA ALA A 517 7.89 5.99 19.89
C ALA A 517 8.61 5.61 21.19
N ILE A 518 9.17 4.40 21.27
CA ILE A 518 9.94 3.93 22.42
C ILE A 518 11.20 4.76 22.61
N ASP A 519 11.91 5.08 21.53
CA ASP A 519 13.10 5.94 21.61
C ASP A 519 12.75 7.33 22.15
N LYS A 520 11.69 7.96 21.64
CA LYS A 520 11.19 9.25 22.16
C LYS A 520 10.80 9.15 23.64
N TYR A 521 10.13 8.08 24.04
CA TYR A 521 9.76 7.82 25.43
C TYR A 521 10.99 7.73 26.35
N LEU A 522 12.09 7.14 25.85
CA LEU A 522 13.35 6.98 26.58
C LEU A 522 14.27 8.20 26.50
N GLY A 523 13.83 9.31 25.90
CA GLY A 523 14.56 10.58 25.81
C GLY A 523 15.33 10.81 24.51
N GLY A 524 15.16 9.95 23.51
CA GLY A 524 15.70 10.12 22.16
C GLY A 524 14.83 10.99 21.24
N SER A 525 15.21 11.10 19.97
CA SER A 525 14.50 11.90 18.96
C SER A 525 13.50 11.09 18.10
N GLY A 526 13.54 9.77 18.21
CA GLY A 526 12.88 8.83 17.33
C GLY A 526 13.54 8.73 15.96
N LEU A 527 12.88 7.99 15.08
CA LEU A 527 13.31 7.78 13.70
C LEU A 527 12.78 8.91 12.81
N PRO A 528 13.52 9.31 11.76
CA PRO A 528 13.04 10.30 10.81
C PRO A 528 11.82 9.77 10.05
N GLU A 529 10.89 10.67 9.75
CA GLU A 529 9.73 10.35 8.93
C GLU A 529 10.18 9.94 7.51
N PRO A 530 9.67 8.82 6.98
CA PRO A 530 9.92 8.43 5.60
C PRO A 530 9.47 9.52 4.64
N THR A 531 10.41 10.04 3.88
CA THR A 531 10.13 10.96 2.77
C THR A 531 10.81 10.42 1.53
N LEU A 532 10.13 10.53 0.41
CA LEU A 532 10.76 10.26 -0.88
C LEU A 532 11.93 11.25 -1.06
N LYS A 533 13.11 10.81 -1.49
CA LYS A 533 14.25 11.73 -1.66
C LYS A 533 14.05 12.63 -2.88
N LEU A 534 14.60 13.85 -2.81
CA LEU A 534 14.57 14.79 -3.93
C LEU A 534 15.80 14.55 -4.81
N GLU A 535 15.60 14.01 -6.00
CA GLU A 535 16.67 13.83 -6.98
C GLU A 535 16.26 14.45 -8.32
N TYR A 536 17.09 15.34 -8.86
CA TYR A 536 16.89 15.91 -10.18
C TYR A 536 17.17 14.85 -11.25
N VAL A 537 16.11 14.30 -11.84
CA VAL A 537 16.21 13.33 -12.93
C VAL A 537 15.49 13.93 -14.16
N PRO A 538 16.15 14.07 -15.32
CA PRO A 538 15.54 14.64 -16.52
C PRO A 538 14.30 13.87 -16.99
N ARG A 539 13.28 14.61 -17.46
CA ARG A 539 12.03 14.02 -17.96
C ARG A 539 12.19 13.45 -19.37
N ALA A 540 12.44 12.16 -19.49
CA ALA A 540 12.13 11.40 -20.70
C ALA A 540 11.34 10.16 -20.31
N ILE A 541 10.04 10.12 -20.64
CA ILE A 541 9.32 8.87 -20.83
C ILE A 541 9.28 8.68 -22.34
N PRO A 542 10.24 7.96 -22.94
CA PRO A 542 10.14 7.60 -24.35
C PRO A 542 8.79 6.94 -24.62
N GLU A 543 8.18 7.17 -25.79
CA GLU A 543 6.96 6.45 -26.21
C GLU A 543 7.14 4.92 -26.06
N VAL A 544 8.37 4.44 -26.28
CA VAL A 544 8.81 3.06 -26.03
C VAL A 544 8.37 2.52 -24.66
N VAL A 545 8.44 3.32 -23.59
CA VAL A 545 8.06 2.88 -22.23
C VAL A 545 6.56 2.59 -22.11
N LEU A 546 5.72 3.27 -22.90
CA LEU A 546 4.28 3.06 -22.90
C LEU A 546 3.85 1.77 -23.61
N GLU A 547 4.71 1.24 -24.47
CA GLU A 547 4.49 0.01 -25.25
C GLU A 547 5.11 -1.24 -24.62
N MET A 548 6.00 -1.07 -23.64
CA MET A 548 6.62 -2.19 -22.93
C MET A 548 5.57 -3.02 -22.18
N LYS A 549 5.63 -4.33 -22.35
CA LYS A 549 4.78 -5.30 -21.65
C LYS A 549 5.40 -5.72 -20.34
N LYS A 550 4.54 -6.04 -19.37
CA LYS A 550 4.96 -6.67 -18.11
C LYS A 550 5.74 -7.95 -18.36
N ILE A 551 6.92 -8.07 -17.72
CA ILE A 551 7.65 -9.33 -17.66
C ILE A 551 7.25 -10.03 -16.38
N HIS A 552 6.66 -11.22 -16.49
CA HIS A 552 6.33 -12.02 -15.32
C HIS A 552 7.59 -12.75 -14.79
N PRO A 553 7.78 -12.85 -13.47
CA PRO A 553 8.82 -13.71 -12.92
C PRO A 553 8.64 -15.15 -13.42
N PRO A 554 9.73 -15.86 -13.74
CA PRO A 554 9.62 -17.26 -14.09
C PRO A 554 9.08 -18.06 -12.90
N GLU A 555 8.38 -19.16 -13.16
CA GLU A 555 7.90 -20.06 -12.13
C GLU A 555 8.25 -21.51 -12.50
N LEU A 556 8.40 -22.39 -11.49
CA LEU A 556 8.57 -23.82 -11.73
C LEU A 556 7.38 -24.41 -12.51
N PRO A 557 7.54 -25.45 -13.34
CA PRO A 557 6.42 -26.16 -13.95
C PRO A 557 5.50 -26.79 -12.90
N VAL A 558 4.19 -26.82 -13.13
CA VAL A 558 3.19 -27.32 -12.17
C VAL A 558 3.49 -28.73 -11.69
N GLU A 559 3.97 -29.60 -12.58
CA GLU A 559 4.31 -31.00 -12.30
C GLU A 559 5.45 -31.13 -11.29
N SER A 560 6.30 -30.10 -11.19
CA SER A 560 7.39 -29.99 -10.22
C SER A 560 6.91 -29.33 -8.92
N ARG A 561 6.02 -28.33 -9.02
CA ARG A 561 5.44 -27.61 -7.87
C ARG A 561 4.77 -28.56 -6.89
N ILE A 562 3.94 -29.48 -7.39
CA ILE A 562 3.13 -30.37 -6.55
C ILE A 562 3.93 -31.54 -5.95
N LYS A 563 5.19 -31.73 -6.33
CA LYS A 563 6.05 -32.84 -5.86
C LYS A 563 7.17 -32.39 -4.91
N SER A 564 7.31 -31.09 -4.70
CA SER A 564 8.42 -30.52 -3.94
C SER A 564 7.98 -29.30 -3.13
N PHE A 565 8.83 -28.92 -2.18
CA PHE A 565 8.72 -27.66 -1.45
C PHE A 565 9.77 -26.64 -1.94
N ASP A 566 10.24 -26.81 -3.18
CA ASP A 566 11.16 -25.89 -3.83
C ASP A 566 10.47 -24.57 -4.12
N GLU A 567 11.26 -23.49 -4.15
CA GLU A 567 10.72 -22.14 -4.36
C GLU A 567 10.02 -22.05 -5.73
N VAL A 568 8.71 -21.75 -5.73
CA VAL A 568 7.88 -21.83 -6.94
C VAL A 568 8.11 -20.67 -7.88
N GLU A 569 7.98 -19.45 -7.36
CA GLU A 569 8.34 -18.26 -8.12
C GLU A 569 9.86 -18.15 -8.11
N LEU A 570 10.47 -17.91 -9.25
CA LEU A 570 11.91 -17.78 -9.41
C LEU A 570 12.31 -16.31 -9.54
N CYS A 571 13.58 -16.03 -9.26
CA CYS A 571 14.14 -14.69 -9.40
C CYS A 571 14.24 -14.28 -10.88
N TYR A 572 14.16 -12.98 -11.18
CA TYR A 572 14.42 -12.48 -12.53
C TYR A 572 15.89 -12.72 -12.92
N SER A 573 16.12 -12.88 -14.23
CA SER A 573 17.44 -12.63 -14.79
C SER A 573 17.79 -11.14 -14.63
N LYS A 574 19.09 -10.81 -14.70
CA LYS A 574 19.54 -9.41 -14.64
C LYS A 574 18.90 -8.58 -15.76
N GLU A 575 18.85 -9.14 -16.96
CA GLU A 575 18.29 -8.49 -18.14
C GLU A 575 16.79 -8.23 -17.98
N ASP A 576 16.03 -9.21 -17.48
CA ASP A 576 14.59 -9.08 -17.30
C ASP A 576 14.23 -8.11 -16.18
N ALA A 577 15.00 -8.09 -15.09
CA ALA A 577 14.81 -7.14 -14.00
C ALA A 577 15.03 -5.70 -14.47
N ILE A 578 16.09 -5.44 -15.25
CA ILE A 578 16.35 -4.12 -15.84
C ILE A 578 15.21 -3.72 -16.77
N LYS A 579 14.76 -4.62 -17.66
CA LYS A 579 13.64 -4.35 -18.58
C LYS A 579 12.34 -4.06 -17.84
N GLU A 580 11.96 -4.88 -16.86
CA GLU A 580 10.73 -4.66 -16.09
C GLU A 580 10.80 -3.36 -15.27
N ALA A 581 11.96 -3.02 -14.71
CA ALA A 581 12.16 -1.75 -14.01
C ALA A 581 12.06 -0.53 -14.93
N SER A 582 12.56 -0.67 -16.17
CA SER A 582 12.57 0.39 -17.20
C SER A 582 11.18 0.76 -17.71
N ARG A 583 10.18 -0.09 -17.42
CA ARG A 583 8.77 0.17 -17.71
C ARG A 583 8.15 1.22 -16.80
N CYS A 584 8.79 1.59 -15.69
CA CYS A 584 8.25 2.51 -14.69
C CYS A 584 7.97 3.91 -15.27
N TRP A 585 6.75 4.42 -15.07
CA TRP A 585 6.35 5.77 -15.53
C TRP A 585 6.85 6.93 -14.66
N ARG A 586 7.65 6.64 -13.63
CA ARG A 586 8.28 7.67 -12.78
C ARG A 586 7.31 8.72 -12.25
N CYS A 587 6.23 8.26 -11.62
CA CYS A 587 5.21 9.14 -11.03
C CYS A 587 5.70 9.95 -9.81
N ASP A 588 6.97 9.78 -9.42
CA ASP A 588 7.69 10.58 -8.42
C ASP A 588 8.25 11.90 -8.97
N TRP A 589 8.10 12.15 -10.27
CA TRP A 589 8.66 13.30 -10.96
C TRP A 589 7.98 14.61 -10.60
N TYR A 590 8.78 15.67 -10.71
CA TYR A 590 8.38 17.06 -10.57
C TYR A 590 7.63 17.52 -11.80
N GLU A 591 6.51 18.22 -11.59
CA GLU A 591 5.93 19.15 -12.57
C GLU A 591 6.11 20.58 -12.08
#